data_AF-A0A2V5LFC4-F1
#
_entry.id   AF-A0A2V5LFC4-F1
#
_cell.length_a   1.000
_cell.length_b   1.000
_cell.length_c   1.000
_cell.angle_alpha   90.00
_cell.angle_beta   90.00
_cell.angle_gamma   90.00
#
_symmetry.space_group_name_H-M   'P 1'
#
loop_
_entity.id
_entity.type
_entity.pdbx_description
1 polymer ?
#
loop_
_entity_poly.entity_id
_entity_poly.type
_entity_poly.pdbx_seq_one_letter_code
_entity_poly.pdbx_strand_id
1 'polypeptide(L)'
;MSANDHHKHVGKPAAIMTRVVFTLIALALPLCSALSKRIAPPTVTPLIHEGVRYVAPTDDGRRGYIEAWDIDANKRLWELTVFTNRIDPKLEEDVQWVFIKSLSLRDGMLMVTSERGKTYQVDLKTKTVTQFDAAQSAAPDAAAQGHEIPQAVARAITNGSLSKQYDLSFRMNPFYLRGDFNGDGNTDVAFLVQHRSTRKIGIAIVHGATDKVIILGAGVAIGNGGDDFEWMDSWRVLSKDSAAREGGKTNAPDFRGDALFVEKSEAASALIYWNGKRYVWSQQGD
;
A
#
# COMPACT_ATOMS: atom_id res chain seq x y z
N MET A 1 25.87 5.84 -93.58
CA MET A 1 27.15 5.52 -94.24
C MET A 1 28.14 6.62 -93.90
N SER A 2 29.34 6.23 -93.41
CA SER A 2 30.51 7.02 -93.02
C SER A 2 30.35 7.99 -91.84
N ALA A 3 30.96 7.73 -90.67
CA ALA A 3 32.41 7.76 -90.34
C ALA A 3 32.91 9.22 -90.17
N ASN A 4 33.21 9.65 -88.94
CA ASN A 4 34.55 9.65 -88.29
C ASN A 4 35.52 10.63 -88.99
N ASP A 5 36.38 11.42 -88.36
CA ASP A 5 36.84 11.61 -86.98
C ASP A 5 37.83 12.82 -87.03
N HIS A 6 38.33 13.22 -85.87
CA HIS A 6 39.60 13.91 -85.59
C HIS A 6 39.57 15.41 -85.33
N HIS A 7 39.65 15.77 -84.04
CA HIS A 7 40.94 16.29 -83.54
C HIS A 7 41.10 16.13 -82.02
N LYS A 8 42.26 15.58 -81.64
CA LYS A 8 42.79 15.50 -80.27
C LYS A 8 43.40 16.86 -79.86
N HIS A 9 43.31 17.23 -78.58
CA HIS A 9 44.43 17.66 -77.72
C HIS A 9 43.90 18.10 -76.34
N VAL A 10 44.16 17.35 -75.27
CA VAL A 10 45.24 17.55 -74.26
C VAL A 10 45.00 18.73 -73.29
N GLY A 11 44.72 18.38 -72.03
CA GLY A 11 45.42 18.89 -70.85
C GLY A 11 44.77 20.01 -70.02
N LYS A 12 44.24 19.65 -68.83
CA LYS A 12 44.76 20.00 -67.48
C LYS A 12 43.67 19.84 -66.39
N PRO A 13 44.05 19.64 -65.11
CA PRO A 13 43.16 19.14 -64.05
C PRO A 13 42.53 20.28 -63.22
N ALA A 14 41.68 19.88 -62.26
CA ALA A 14 41.00 20.68 -61.22
C ALA A 14 39.66 21.29 -61.67
N ALA A 15 38.59 21.29 -60.89
CA ALA A 15 38.37 20.93 -59.50
C ALA A 15 36.97 20.29 -59.39
N ILE A 16 36.84 19.25 -58.55
CA ILE A 16 35.53 18.70 -58.18
C ILE A 16 34.89 19.74 -57.25
N MET A 17 34.04 20.59 -57.81
CA MET A 17 33.17 21.46 -57.02
C MET A 17 31.97 20.63 -56.57
N THR A 18 32.12 19.92 -55.45
CA THR A 18 31.01 19.28 -54.77
C THR A 18 30.06 20.36 -54.27
N ARG A 19 28.95 20.56 -54.99
CA ARG A 19 27.82 21.36 -54.53
C ARG A 19 27.25 20.70 -53.27
N VAL A 20 27.63 21.21 -52.10
CA VAL A 20 26.94 20.90 -50.84
C VAL A 20 25.66 21.71 -50.83
N VAL A 21 24.54 21.07 -51.17
CA VAL A 21 23.21 21.60 -50.91
C VAL A 21 22.97 21.45 -49.41
N PHE A 22 23.04 22.56 -48.66
CA PHE A 22 22.53 22.60 -47.29
C PHE A 22 21.00 22.64 -47.36
N THR A 23 20.36 21.48 -47.37
CA THR A 23 18.94 21.39 -47.09
C THR A 23 18.76 21.62 -45.59
N LEU A 24 18.40 22.85 -45.22
CA LEU A 24 17.91 23.20 -43.88
C LEU A 24 16.57 22.48 -43.67
N ILE A 25 16.63 21.23 -43.21
CA ILE A 25 15.47 20.56 -42.64
C ILE A 25 15.30 21.18 -41.26
N ALA A 26 14.42 22.19 -41.18
CA ALA A 26 13.86 22.62 -39.91
C ALA A 26 13.05 21.44 -39.36
N LEU A 27 13.70 20.61 -38.53
CA LEU A 27 13.03 19.61 -37.73
C LEU A 27 12.25 20.36 -36.65
N ALA A 28 11.06 20.82 -37.01
CA ALA A 28 10.06 21.25 -36.05
C ALA A 28 9.69 20.01 -35.23
N LEU A 29 10.44 19.79 -34.15
CA LEU A 29 10.03 18.87 -33.09
C LEU A 29 8.65 19.35 -32.64
N PRO A 30 7.59 18.54 -32.75
CA PRO A 30 6.38 18.86 -32.03
C PRO A 30 6.78 18.79 -30.56
N LEU A 31 6.80 19.95 -29.87
CA LEU A 31 6.66 19.93 -28.43
C LEU A 31 5.30 19.29 -28.17
N CYS A 32 5.30 17.97 -27.94
CA CYS A 32 4.26 17.35 -27.17
C CYS A 32 4.29 18.05 -25.81
N SER A 33 3.47 19.09 -25.68
CA SER A 33 2.99 19.55 -24.39
C SER A 33 2.15 18.41 -23.82
N ALA A 34 2.83 17.41 -23.28
CA ALA A 34 2.24 16.49 -22.34
C ALA A 34 1.98 17.31 -21.08
N LEU A 35 0.80 17.94 -21.01
CA LEU A 35 0.16 18.23 -19.73
C LEU A 35 -0.09 16.85 -19.10
N SER A 36 0.94 16.31 -18.47
CA SER A 36 0.83 15.10 -17.68
C SER A 36 0.04 15.50 -16.43
N LYS A 37 -1.28 15.33 -16.51
CA LYS A 37 -2.18 15.46 -15.37
C LYS A 37 -1.58 14.63 -14.24
N ARG A 38 -1.27 15.28 -13.10
CA ARG A 38 -0.50 14.63 -12.04
C ARG A 38 -1.18 13.34 -11.59
N ILE A 39 -0.40 12.28 -11.44
CA ILE A 39 -0.86 11.00 -10.87
C ILE A 39 -1.30 11.28 -9.43
N ALA A 40 -2.44 10.72 -9.02
CA ALA A 40 -2.93 10.86 -7.66
C ALA A 40 -1.83 10.46 -6.66
N PRO A 41 -1.66 11.23 -5.57
CA PRO A 41 -0.61 10.96 -4.61
C PRO A 41 -0.73 9.58 -3.97
N PRO A 42 0.39 8.92 -3.65
CA PRO A 42 0.38 7.58 -3.09
C PRO A 42 -0.28 7.60 -1.71
N THR A 43 -1.19 6.64 -1.48
CA THR A 43 -1.69 6.35 -0.13
C THR A 43 -0.54 5.80 0.69
N VAL A 44 -0.05 6.57 1.66
CA VAL A 44 1.07 6.17 2.51
C VAL A 44 0.57 5.17 3.56
N THR A 45 1.18 3.99 3.60
CA THR A 45 0.90 2.99 4.65
C THR A 45 1.20 3.58 6.03
N PRO A 46 0.23 3.64 6.95
CA PRO A 46 0.48 4.07 8.32
C PRO A 46 1.49 3.17 9.03
N LEU A 47 2.38 3.75 9.81
CA LEU A 47 3.29 3.01 10.68
C LEU A 47 2.68 2.90 12.08
N ILE A 48 2.73 1.72 12.71
CA ILE A 48 2.32 1.55 14.12
C ILE A 48 3.56 1.22 14.94
N HIS A 49 3.75 1.93 16.04
CA HIS A 49 4.83 1.69 16.99
C HIS A 49 4.41 2.12 18.40
N GLU A 50 4.63 1.25 19.40
CA GLU A 50 4.35 1.52 20.82
C GLU A 50 2.93 2.08 21.12
N GLY A 51 1.89 1.51 20.48
CA GLY A 51 0.50 1.97 20.68
C GLY A 51 0.15 3.28 19.98
N VAL A 52 1.04 3.78 19.11
CA VAL A 52 0.85 5.02 18.34
C VAL A 52 0.84 4.70 16.85
N ARG A 53 -0.19 5.18 16.14
CA ARG A 53 -0.31 5.15 14.69
C ARG A 53 0.20 6.46 14.09
N TYR A 54 1.23 6.36 13.27
CA TYR A 54 1.80 7.45 12.48
C TYR A 54 1.22 7.41 11.07
N VAL A 55 0.53 8.47 10.68
CA VAL A 55 0.00 8.65 9.31
C VAL A 55 0.70 9.82 8.64
N ALA A 56 0.76 9.80 7.31
CA ALA A 56 1.21 10.92 6.51
C ALA A 56 0.03 11.40 5.65
N PRO A 57 -0.67 12.46 6.07
CA PRO A 57 -1.76 13.00 5.28
C PRO A 57 -1.27 13.64 3.98
N THR A 58 -2.19 13.73 3.04
CA THR A 58 -1.95 14.27 1.71
C THR A 58 -2.86 15.49 1.54
N ASP A 59 -2.38 16.65 1.99
CA ASP A 59 -3.12 17.91 2.03
C ASP A 59 -2.87 18.78 0.77
N ASP A 60 -2.47 20.04 0.94
CA ASP A 60 -2.20 21.00 -0.13
C ASP A 60 -0.81 20.85 -0.78
N GLY A 61 0.02 19.91 -0.32
CA GLY A 61 1.32 19.59 -0.92
C GLY A 61 2.39 20.68 -0.73
N ARG A 62 2.10 21.69 0.10
CA ARG A 62 3.05 22.74 0.51
C ARG A 62 3.93 22.30 1.67
N ARG A 63 3.52 21.27 2.41
CA ARG A 63 4.34 20.59 3.41
C ARG A 63 4.10 19.09 3.42
N GLY A 64 5.13 18.34 3.80
CA GLY A 64 4.98 16.94 4.21
C GLY A 64 4.98 16.89 5.73
N TYR A 65 3.93 16.32 6.31
CA TYR A 65 3.78 16.22 7.76
C TYR A 65 3.25 14.85 8.18
N ILE A 66 3.51 14.50 9.44
CA ILE A 66 3.04 13.27 10.05
C ILE A 66 2.08 13.60 11.19
N GLU A 67 1.10 12.74 11.39
CA GLU A 67 0.24 12.78 12.58
C GLU A 67 0.42 11.50 13.39
N ALA A 68 0.56 11.66 14.70
CA ALA A 68 0.59 10.56 15.65
C ALA A 68 -0.78 10.44 16.32
N TRP A 69 -1.34 9.23 16.33
CA TRP A 69 -2.64 8.92 16.88
C TRP A 69 -2.51 7.80 17.91
N ASP A 70 -3.10 8.00 19.09
CA ASP A 70 -3.30 6.93 20.06
C ASP A 70 -4.26 5.89 19.46
N ILE A 71 -3.86 4.61 19.41
CA ILE A 71 -4.66 3.58 18.76
C ILE A 71 -5.89 3.17 19.57
N ASP A 72 -5.82 3.28 20.90
CA ASP A 72 -6.87 2.80 21.80
C ASP A 72 -7.97 3.86 21.95
N ALA A 73 -7.56 5.12 22.13
CA ALA A 73 -8.47 6.26 22.28
C ALA A 73 -8.88 6.88 20.93
N ASN A 74 -8.27 6.45 19.82
CA ASN A 74 -8.42 7.06 18.49
C ASN A 74 -8.26 8.59 18.52
N LYS A 75 -7.31 9.07 19.33
CA LYS A 75 -7.08 10.50 19.59
C LYS A 75 -5.75 10.92 18.98
N ARG A 76 -5.75 12.01 18.21
CA ARG A 76 -4.51 12.62 17.72
C ARG A 76 -3.68 13.13 18.90
N LEU A 77 -2.49 12.55 19.06
CA LEU A 77 -1.51 12.92 20.07
C LEU A 77 -0.74 14.16 19.68
N TRP A 78 -0.27 14.21 18.42
CA TRP A 78 0.46 15.37 17.90
C TRP A 78 0.55 15.32 16.36
N GLU A 79 0.96 16.47 15.82
CA GLU A 79 1.29 16.67 14.41
C GLU A 79 2.74 17.20 14.33
N LEU A 80 3.50 16.76 13.33
CA LEU A 80 4.87 17.23 13.09
C LEU A 80 5.11 17.48 11.60
N THR A 81 5.53 18.70 11.26
CA THR A 81 5.97 19.02 9.90
C THR A 81 7.37 18.48 9.68
N VAL A 82 7.54 17.63 8.66
CA VAL A 82 8.82 16.99 8.31
C VAL A 82 9.59 17.84 7.31
N PHE A 83 8.90 18.37 6.29
CA PHE A 83 9.51 19.29 5.34
C PHE A 83 8.48 20.26 4.77
N THR A 84 8.96 21.42 4.32
CA THR A 84 8.18 22.40 3.57
C THR A 84 8.67 22.46 2.13
N ASN A 85 7.73 22.59 1.19
CA ASN A 85 8.01 22.76 -0.22
C ASN A 85 7.72 24.21 -0.62
N ARG A 86 8.76 24.96 -0.96
CA ARG A 86 8.61 26.34 -1.45
C ARG A 86 8.15 26.30 -2.91
N ILE A 87 7.03 26.94 -3.20
CA ILE A 87 6.45 27.03 -4.54
C ILE A 87 6.85 28.37 -5.18
N ASP A 88 7.10 28.35 -6.49
CA ASP A 88 7.19 29.55 -7.32
C ASP A 88 5.77 30.00 -7.67
N PRO A 89 5.36 31.24 -7.31
CA PRO A 89 4.03 31.75 -7.62
C PRO A 89 3.77 31.95 -9.13
N LYS A 90 4.80 31.86 -9.97
CA LYS A 90 4.69 31.97 -11.43
C LYS A 90 4.45 30.63 -12.12
N LEU A 91 4.49 29.52 -11.38
CA LEU A 91 4.26 28.17 -11.89
C LEU A 91 2.96 27.61 -11.31
N GLU A 92 2.32 26.68 -12.02
CA GLU A 92 1.13 25.97 -11.53
C GLU A 92 1.45 25.24 -10.22
N GLU A 93 0.54 25.31 -9.23
CA GLU A 93 0.80 24.82 -7.88
C GLU A 93 0.92 23.29 -7.82
N ASP A 94 0.03 22.58 -8.50
CA ASP A 94 -0.10 21.12 -8.46
C ASP A 94 1.09 20.39 -9.10
N VAL A 95 1.77 21.04 -10.05
CA VAL A 95 3.04 20.57 -10.63
C VAL A 95 4.18 20.62 -9.62
N GLN A 96 4.07 21.49 -8.61
CA GLN A 96 5.14 21.74 -7.64
C GLN A 96 5.00 20.92 -6.36
N TRP A 97 3.79 20.42 -6.04
CA TRP A 97 3.49 19.66 -4.81
C TRP A 97 4.43 18.47 -4.58
N VAL A 98 4.80 18.26 -3.32
CA VAL A 98 5.65 17.14 -2.89
C VAL A 98 5.04 16.52 -1.66
N PHE A 99 4.65 15.26 -1.76
CA PHE A 99 4.12 14.52 -0.62
C PHE A 99 5.13 13.57 0.00
N ILE A 100 4.77 13.06 1.18
CA ILE A 100 5.41 11.89 1.76
C ILE A 100 4.96 10.68 0.94
N LYS A 101 5.91 9.83 0.57
CA LYS A 101 5.71 8.61 -0.19
C LYS A 101 5.70 7.37 0.71
N SER A 102 6.50 7.36 1.78
CA SER A 102 6.59 6.23 2.69
C SER A 102 7.00 6.63 4.11
N LEU A 103 6.49 5.87 5.07
CA LEU A 103 6.95 5.86 6.47
C LEU A 103 7.57 4.49 6.75
N SER A 104 8.68 4.45 7.48
CA SER A 104 9.25 3.21 8.02
C SER A 104 9.96 3.48 9.34
N LEU A 105 10.25 2.43 10.12
CA LEU A 105 11.03 2.58 11.35
C LEU A 105 12.44 2.01 11.12
N ARG A 106 13.47 2.72 11.57
CA ARG A 106 14.85 2.25 11.56
C ARG A 106 15.56 2.75 12.81
N ASP A 107 16.16 1.84 13.58
CA ASP A 107 16.91 2.17 14.80
C ASP A 107 16.12 3.02 15.82
N GLY A 108 14.81 2.80 15.92
CA GLY A 108 13.91 3.58 16.79
C GLY A 108 13.57 4.98 16.27
N MET A 109 14.03 5.33 15.07
CA MET A 109 13.68 6.58 14.38
C MET A 109 12.67 6.32 13.27
N LEU A 110 11.72 7.24 13.13
CA LEU A 110 10.77 7.22 12.02
C LEU A 110 11.45 7.80 10.77
N MET A 111 11.59 6.96 9.76
CA MET A 111 12.08 7.32 8.44
C MET A 111 10.90 7.80 7.59
N VAL A 112 11.05 8.97 6.98
CA VAL A 112 10.04 9.59 6.11
C VAL A 112 10.67 9.86 4.75
N THR A 113 10.12 9.28 3.69
CA THR A 113 10.63 9.48 2.33
C THR A 113 9.66 10.33 1.53
N SER A 114 10.14 11.37 0.85
CA SER A 114 9.31 12.17 -0.06
C SER A 114 9.21 11.56 -1.45
N GLU A 115 8.24 12.02 -2.25
CA GLU A 115 8.10 11.64 -3.67
C GLU A 115 9.34 11.97 -4.51
N ARG A 116 10.17 12.94 -4.07
CA ARG A 116 11.44 13.30 -4.71
C ARG A 116 12.63 12.45 -4.24
N GLY A 117 12.38 11.43 -3.42
CA GLY A 117 13.42 10.52 -2.92
C GLY A 117 14.26 11.08 -1.78
N LYS A 118 13.93 12.27 -1.23
CA LYS A 118 14.59 12.77 -0.01
C LYS A 118 14.09 11.97 1.19
N THR A 119 15.02 11.58 2.06
CA THR A 119 14.70 10.83 3.27
C THR A 119 14.93 11.74 4.48
N TYR A 120 14.08 11.62 5.49
CA TYR A 120 14.17 12.36 6.75
C TYR A 120 14.08 11.37 7.90
N GLN A 121 14.89 11.59 8.94
CA GLN A 121 14.81 10.89 10.21
C GLN A 121 14.03 11.74 11.20
N VAL A 122 13.10 11.12 11.90
CA VAL A 122 12.29 11.74 12.94
C VAL A 122 12.50 10.98 14.24
N ASP A 123 13.05 11.67 15.24
CA ASP A 123 13.06 11.16 16.61
C ASP A 123 11.65 11.30 17.20
N LEU A 124 11.03 10.18 17.57
CA LEU A 124 9.64 10.17 18.04
C LEU A 124 9.47 10.75 19.45
N LYS A 125 10.53 10.80 20.26
CA LYS A 125 10.53 11.34 21.62
C LYS A 125 10.74 12.84 21.61
N THR A 126 11.76 13.31 20.88
CA THR A 126 12.12 14.73 20.84
C THR A 126 11.41 15.49 19.73
N LYS A 127 10.81 14.78 18.76
CA LYS A 127 10.17 15.32 17.55
C LYS A 127 11.16 16.09 16.67
N THR A 128 12.45 15.78 16.77
CA THR A 128 13.51 16.39 15.95
C THR A 128 13.53 15.75 14.58
N VAL A 129 13.65 16.57 13.52
CA VAL A 129 13.72 16.12 12.13
C VAL A 129 15.12 16.39 11.59
N THR A 130 15.76 15.37 11.04
CA THR A 130 17.07 15.46 10.38
C THR A 130 16.95 14.99 8.93
N GLN A 131 17.35 15.81 7.96
CA GLN A 131 17.37 15.39 6.55
C GLN A 131 18.56 14.44 6.33
N PHE A 132 18.27 13.32 5.67
CA PHE A 132 19.26 12.32 5.30
C PHE A 132 19.38 12.26 3.77
N ASP A 133 20.53 12.66 3.24
CA ASP A 133 20.81 12.54 1.81
C ASP A 133 21.35 11.13 1.51
N ALA A 134 20.56 10.34 0.78
CA ALA A 134 20.86 8.95 0.44
C ALA A 134 22.17 8.74 -0.35
N ALA A 135 22.82 9.81 -0.81
CA ALA A 135 24.14 9.77 -1.45
C ALA A 135 25.29 9.38 -0.49
N GLN A 136 25.07 9.38 0.83
CA GLN A 136 26.09 9.03 1.83
C GLN A 136 25.88 7.68 2.55
N SER A 137 24.89 6.86 2.17
CA SER A 137 24.74 5.52 2.75
C SER A 137 24.23 4.51 1.74
N ALA A 138 25.12 4.12 0.84
CA ALA A 138 24.99 2.91 0.05
C ALA A 138 25.81 1.79 0.71
N ALA A 139 25.16 0.94 1.51
CA ALA A 139 25.45 -0.49 1.74
C ALA A 139 24.58 -1.05 2.89
N PRO A 140 24.25 -2.35 2.89
CA PRO A 140 22.91 -2.81 3.17
C PRO A 140 22.77 -3.39 4.58
N ASP A 141 21.68 -3.06 5.26
CA ASP A 141 21.20 -3.85 6.40
C ASP A 141 19.71 -4.11 6.24
N ALA A 142 19.44 -5.06 5.33
CA ALA A 142 18.21 -5.83 5.33
C ALA A 142 18.25 -6.85 6.49
N ALA A 143 18.39 -6.39 7.74
CA ALA A 143 18.39 -7.27 8.92
C ALA A 143 18.33 -6.47 10.25
N ALA A 144 17.29 -5.67 10.51
CA ALA A 144 17.07 -5.15 11.87
C ALA A 144 15.58 -4.79 12.16
N GLN A 145 14.78 -5.85 12.24
CA GLN A 145 13.56 -6.04 13.05
C GLN A 145 12.92 -4.79 13.69
N GLY A 146 11.95 -4.18 13.00
CA GLY A 146 10.87 -3.44 13.65
C GLY A 146 9.83 -4.42 14.22
N HIS A 147 9.11 -4.05 15.27
CA HIS A 147 7.95 -4.80 15.77
C HIS A 147 6.76 -4.60 14.81
N GLU A 148 6.96 -5.15 13.62
CA GLU A 148 6.14 -5.13 12.42
C GLU A 148 5.07 -6.22 12.50
N ILE A 149 4.00 -6.08 11.72
CA ILE A 149 3.01 -7.10 11.30
C ILE A 149 3.36 -8.52 11.84
N PRO A 150 2.49 -9.18 12.63
CA PRO A 150 2.82 -10.45 13.27
C PRO A 150 3.53 -11.39 12.30
N GLN A 151 4.62 -12.03 12.73
CA GLN A 151 5.50 -12.81 11.85
C GLN A 151 4.73 -13.80 10.96
N ALA A 152 3.62 -14.35 11.47
CA ALA A 152 2.68 -15.18 10.72
C ALA A 152 2.10 -14.48 9.48
N VAL A 153 1.65 -13.23 9.61
CA VAL A 153 1.13 -12.40 8.52
C VAL A 153 2.25 -12.01 7.55
N ALA A 154 3.43 -11.60 8.04
CA ALA A 154 4.58 -11.31 7.19
C ALA A 154 5.00 -12.54 6.37
N ARG A 155 5.08 -13.72 6.99
CA ARG A 155 5.36 -14.98 6.30
C ARG A 155 4.30 -15.32 5.26
N ALA A 156 3.02 -15.18 5.63
CA ALA A 156 1.90 -15.47 4.74
C ALA A 156 1.90 -14.57 3.49
N ILE A 157 2.30 -13.30 3.62
CA ILE A 157 2.30 -12.30 2.54
C ILE A 157 3.62 -12.24 1.77
N THR A 158 4.76 -12.57 2.37
CA THR A 158 6.07 -12.53 1.69
C THR A 158 6.42 -13.86 1.03
N ASN A 159 6.19 -14.97 1.71
CA ASN A 159 6.64 -16.30 1.29
C ASN A 159 5.48 -17.29 1.03
N GLY A 160 4.26 -16.93 1.43
CA GLY A 160 3.07 -17.77 1.32
C GLY A 160 2.38 -17.68 -0.03
N SER A 161 1.39 -18.56 -0.24
CA SER A 161 0.55 -18.61 -1.44
C SER A 161 -0.28 -17.33 -1.67
N LEU A 162 -0.48 -16.50 -0.63
CA LEU A 162 -1.26 -15.27 -0.72
C LEU A 162 -0.62 -14.19 -1.58
N SER A 163 0.71 -14.05 -1.54
CA SER A 163 1.46 -12.96 -2.17
C SER A 163 1.14 -12.79 -3.68
N LYS A 164 0.86 -13.92 -4.34
CA LYS A 164 0.56 -14.00 -5.77
C LYS A 164 -0.80 -13.41 -6.14
N GLN A 165 -1.79 -13.51 -5.26
CA GLN A 165 -3.19 -13.18 -5.60
C GLN A 165 -3.76 -12.05 -4.76
N TYR A 166 -3.17 -11.74 -3.60
CA TYR A 166 -3.72 -10.82 -2.63
C TYR A 166 -2.70 -9.78 -2.18
N ASP A 167 -3.21 -8.60 -1.83
CA ASP A 167 -2.52 -7.53 -1.11
C ASP A 167 -3.12 -7.40 0.30
N LEU A 168 -2.32 -6.92 1.25
CA LEU A 168 -2.83 -6.49 2.56
C LEU A 168 -3.73 -5.27 2.37
N SER A 169 -4.90 -5.29 3.00
CA SER A 169 -5.82 -4.16 2.98
C SER A 169 -5.79 -3.44 4.32
N PHE A 170 -5.73 -2.11 4.26
CA PHE A 170 -5.73 -1.23 5.45
C PHE A 170 -6.99 -0.36 5.51
N ARG A 171 -8.04 -0.75 4.77
CA ARG A 171 -9.25 0.07 4.61
C ARG A 171 -10.02 0.32 5.91
N MET A 172 -9.85 -0.57 6.89
CA MET A 172 -10.53 -0.52 8.19
C MET A 172 -9.51 -0.78 9.29
N ASN A 173 -9.66 -0.10 10.43
CA ASN A 173 -8.77 -0.17 11.57
C ASN A 173 -9.53 -0.64 12.82
N PRO A 174 -9.06 -1.64 13.58
CA PRO A 174 -7.83 -2.42 13.34
C PRO A 174 -7.88 -3.16 12.00
N PHE A 175 -6.77 -3.27 11.26
CA PHE A 175 -6.73 -4.01 9.97
C PHE A 175 -6.33 -5.48 10.15
N TYR A 176 -5.96 -5.85 11.38
CA TYR A 176 -5.79 -7.23 11.82
C TYR A 176 -6.33 -7.43 13.25
N LEU A 177 -6.72 -8.65 13.56
CA LEU A 177 -7.23 -9.08 14.86
C LEU A 177 -6.49 -10.35 15.30
N ARG A 178 -6.37 -10.54 16.61
CA ARG A 178 -5.76 -11.73 17.23
C ARG A 178 -6.79 -12.43 18.10
N GLY A 179 -6.83 -13.74 18.05
CA GLY A 179 -7.74 -14.58 18.83
C GLY A 179 -7.42 -16.06 18.62
N ASP A 180 -8.05 -16.94 19.36
CA ASP A 180 -8.00 -18.39 19.11
C ASP A 180 -9.18 -18.78 18.22
N PHE A 181 -9.11 -18.48 16.92
CA PHE A 181 -10.26 -18.58 16.02
C PHE A 181 -10.62 -20.03 15.68
N ASN A 182 -9.66 -20.95 15.72
CA ASN A 182 -9.88 -22.37 15.43
C ASN A 182 -10.08 -23.23 16.70
N GLY A 183 -9.86 -22.68 17.89
CA GLY A 183 -10.07 -23.34 19.17
C GLY A 183 -8.95 -24.30 19.58
N ASP A 184 -7.75 -24.13 19.03
CA ASP A 184 -6.58 -24.98 19.32
C ASP A 184 -5.72 -24.47 20.49
N GLY A 185 -6.07 -23.32 21.06
CA GLY A 185 -5.38 -22.70 22.19
C GLY A 185 -4.16 -21.86 21.79
N ASN A 186 -3.80 -21.80 20.50
CA ASN A 186 -2.74 -20.91 19.99
C ASN A 186 -3.35 -19.61 19.45
N THR A 187 -2.57 -18.53 19.48
CA THR A 187 -3.03 -17.26 18.94
C THR A 187 -2.97 -17.27 17.41
N ASP A 188 -4.15 -17.20 16.80
CA ASP A 188 -4.34 -16.97 15.37
C ASP A 188 -4.32 -15.47 15.05
N VAL A 189 -4.19 -15.16 13.75
CA VAL A 189 -4.26 -13.79 13.26
C VAL A 189 -5.20 -13.70 12.07
N ALA A 190 -6.20 -12.82 12.15
CA ALA A 190 -7.08 -12.45 11.05
C ALA A 190 -6.65 -11.07 10.52
N PHE A 191 -6.59 -10.86 9.21
CA PHE A 191 -6.25 -9.56 8.62
C PHE A 191 -6.98 -9.33 7.30
N LEU A 192 -7.24 -8.06 6.99
CA LEU A 192 -7.94 -7.69 5.78
C LEU A 192 -7.05 -7.88 4.56
N VAL A 193 -7.62 -8.47 3.51
CA VAL A 193 -6.92 -8.66 2.23
C VAL A 193 -7.74 -8.13 1.08
N GLN A 194 -7.06 -7.81 0.00
CA GLN A 194 -7.67 -7.40 -1.25
C GLN A 194 -7.16 -8.27 -2.39
N HIS A 195 -8.07 -8.85 -3.15
CA HIS A 195 -7.69 -9.62 -4.33
C HIS A 195 -7.13 -8.68 -5.40
N ARG A 196 -5.95 -9.01 -5.96
CA ARG A 196 -5.21 -8.14 -6.89
C ARG A 196 -6.02 -7.81 -8.14
N SER A 197 -6.59 -8.84 -8.80
CA SER A 197 -7.28 -8.65 -10.08
C SER A 197 -8.71 -8.11 -9.95
N THR A 198 -9.51 -8.63 -9.02
CA THR A 198 -10.92 -8.25 -8.87
C THR A 198 -11.14 -7.09 -7.91
N ARG A 199 -10.13 -6.72 -7.11
CA ARG A 199 -10.19 -5.68 -6.07
C ARG A 199 -11.16 -5.96 -4.92
N LYS A 200 -11.80 -7.14 -4.91
CA LYS A 200 -12.69 -7.60 -3.83
C LYS A 200 -11.96 -7.70 -2.51
N ILE A 201 -12.66 -7.34 -1.44
CA ILE A 201 -12.15 -7.33 -0.07
C ILE A 201 -12.53 -8.63 0.64
N GLY A 202 -11.67 -9.09 1.53
CA GLY A 202 -11.93 -10.24 2.39
C GLY A 202 -11.04 -10.25 3.63
N ILE A 203 -11.06 -11.37 4.32
CA ILE A 203 -10.27 -11.64 5.52
C ILE A 203 -9.42 -12.88 5.26
N ALA A 204 -8.12 -12.76 5.51
CA ALA A 204 -7.23 -13.90 5.64
C ALA A 204 -7.09 -14.25 7.12
N ILE A 205 -7.16 -15.54 7.47
CA ILE A 205 -6.91 -16.04 8.82
C ILE A 205 -5.73 -17.01 8.76
N VAL A 206 -4.72 -16.77 9.60
CA VAL A 206 -3.55 -17.64 9.76
C VAL A 206 -3.67 -18.34 11.11
N HIS A 207 -3.70 -19.68 11.07
CA HIS A 207 -3.71 -20.50 12.27
C HIS A 207 -2.34 -20.55 12.92
N GLY A 208 -2.24 -20.15 14.18
CA GLY A 208 -0.97 -19.94 14.89
C GLY A 208 -0.13 -21.21 15.05
N ALA A 209 -0.78 -22.38 15.19
CA ALA A 209 -0.09 -23.66 15.35
C ALA A 209 0.47 -24.24 14.05
N THR A 210 -0.14 -23.93 12.89
CA THR A 210 0.11 -24.65 11.63
C THR A 210 0.52 -23.75 10.47
N ASP A 211 0.51 -22.43 10.65
CA ASP A 211 0.63 -21.42 9.60
C ASP A 211 -0.39 -21.60 8.46
N LYS A 212 -1.46 -22.37 8.68
CA LYS A 212 -2.50 -22.62 7.68
C LYS A 212 -3.26 -21.32 7.43
N VAL A 213 -3.34 -20.94 6.16
CA VAL A 213 -4.06 -19.76 5.68
C VAL A 213 -5.44 -20.14 5.18
N ILE A 214 -6.47 -19.43 5.64
CA ILE A 214 -7.83 -19.48 5.10
C ILE A 214 -8.22 -18.10 4.56
N ILE A 215 -8.84 -18.05 3.38
CA ILE A 215 -9.40 -16.82 2.80
C ILE A 215 -10.92 -16.89 2.82
N LEU A 216 -11.53 -15.83 3.35
CA LEU A 216 -12.97 -15.61 3.44
C LEU A 216 -13.29 -14.28 2.76
N GLY A 217 -14.21 -14.28 1.79
CA GLY A 217 -14.37 -13.14 0.89
C GLY A 217 -13.20 -13.03 -0.10
N ALA A 218 -12.93 -11.82 -0.60
CA ALA A 218 -11.91 -11.55 -1.61
C ALA A 218 -11.94 -12.51 -2.83
N GLY A 219 -13.14 -12.90 -3.29
CA GLY A 219 -13.36 -13.88 -4.36
C GLY A 219 -13.65 -15.31 -3.89
N VAL A 220 -13.65 -15.58 -2.57
CA VAL A 220 -14.06 -16.86 -1.97
C VAL A 220 -15.35 -16.66 -1.17
N ALA A 221 -16.48 -17.11 -1.72
CA ALA A 221 -17.78 -16.90 -1.10
C ALA A 221 -17.94 -17.65 0.25
N ILE A 222 -18.58 -17.01 1.23
CA ILE A 222 -18.98 -17.65 2.50
C ILE A 222 -20.38 -17.21 2.95
N GLY A 223 -21.31 -18.16 3.01
CA GLY A 223 -22.68 -17.93 3.46
C GLY A 223 -23.34 -16.72 2.80
N ASN A 224 -24.06 -15.92 3.59
CA ASN A 224 -24.72 -14.70 3.10
C ASN A 224 -23.76 -13.51 2.98
N GLY A 225 -22.53 -13.62 3.50
CA GLY A 225 -21.51 -12.58 3.38
C GLY A 225 -20.96 -12.42 1.96
N GLY A 226 -21.29 -13.34 1.06
CA GLY A 226 -20.84 -13.32 -0.33
C GLY A 226 -19.33 -13.50 -0.46
N ASP A 227 -18.79 -13.03 -1.58
CA ASP A 227 -17.36 -13.13 -1.90
C ASP A 227 -16.62 -11.77 -1.86
N ASP A 228 -17.30 -10.69 -1.48
CA ASP A 228 -16.72 -9.36 -1.34
C ASP A 228 -17.20 -8.70 -0.05
N PHE A 229 -16.26 -8.46 0.85
CA PHE A 229 -16.51 -7.85 2.16
C PHE A 229 -16.33 -6.34 2.13
N GLU A 230 -16.43 -5.69 0.97
CA GLU A 230 -16.45 -4.22 0.90
C GLU A 230 -17.59 -3.60 1.74
N TRP A 231 -18.69 -4.33 1.94
CA TRP A 231 -19.86 -3.89 2.70
C TRP A 231 -19.60 -3.64 4.18
N MET A 232 -18.61 -4.30 4.80
CA MET A 232 -18.33 -4.16 6.24
C MET A 232 -17.53 -2.87 6.52
N ASP A 233 -17.88 -2.19 7.61
CA ASP A 233 -17.18 -0.98 8.09
C ASP A 233 -16.65 -1.12 9.52
N SER A 234 -17.00 -2.21 10.22
CA SER A 234 -16.45 -2.56 11.52
C SER A 234 -16.33 -4.08 11.70
N TRP A 235 -15.40 -4.47 12.57
CA TRP A 235 -15.17 -5.85 12.95
C TRP A 235 -14.40 -5.96 14.27
N ARG A 236 -14.62 -7.04 15.02
CA ARG A 236 -14.00 -7.30 16.31
C ARG A 236 -13.97 -8.79 16.66
N VAL A 237 -13.16 -9.14 17.65
CA VAL A 237 -13.13 -10.51 18.19
C VAL A 237 -14.16 -10.64 19.32
N LEU A 238 -14.95 -11.70 19.29
CA LEU A 238 -15.75 -12.15 20.40
C LEU A 238 -15.16 -13.44 20.95
N SER A 239 -14.96 -13.49 22.27
CA SER A 239 -14.61 -14.75 22.93
C SER A 239 -15.65 -15.82 22.62
N LYS A 240 -15.26 -17.10 22.64
CA LYS A 240 -16.20 -18.23 22.50
C LYS A 240 -17.50 -18.05 23.31
N ASP A 241 -17.37 -17.66 24.58
CA ASP A 241 -18.52 -17.48 25.47
C ASP A 241 -19.35 -16.23 25.11
N SER A 242 -18.71 -15.16 24.63
CA SER A 242 -19.41 -13.97 24.14
C SER A 242 -20.16 -14.26 22.85
N ALA A 243 -19.54 -14.98 21.92
CA ALA A 243 -20.15 -15.38 20.65
C ALA A 243 -21.37 -16.29 20.85
N ALA A 244 -21.30 -17.21 21.82
CA ALA A 244 -22.43 -18.06 22.19
C ALA A 244 -23.62 -17.27 22.77
N ARG A 245 -23.35 -16.16 23.47
CA ARG A 245 -24.41 -15.27 23.98
C ARG A 245 -25.02 -14.42 22.87
N GLU A 246 -24.20 -13.95 21.93
CA GLU A 246 -24.62 -13.16 20.78
C GLU A 246 -25.48 -13.98 19.80
N GLY A 247 -25.08 -15.21 19.49
CA GLY A 247 -25.71 -16.07 18.47
C GLY A 247 -27.08 -16.68 18.83
N GLY A 248 -27.70 -16.29 19.96
CA GLY A 248 -29.03 -16.75 20.37
C GLY A 248 -29.08 -18.17 20.97
N LYS A 249 -29.79 -18.35 22.09
CA LYS A 249 -29.76 -19.57 22.93
C LYS A 249 -30.49 -20.79 22.34
N THR A 250 -31.34 -20.65 21.33
CA THR A 250 -32.26 -21.72 20.91
C THR A 250 -31.70 -22.70 19.89
N ASN A 251 -30.53 -22.44 19.29
CA ASN A 251 -29.72 -23.37 18.48
C ASN A 251 -28.29 -22.81 18.34
N ALA A 252 -27.71 -22.37 19.46
CA ALA A 252 -26.41 -21.67 19.46
C ALA A 252 -25.35 -22.53 18.75
N PRO A 253 -24.63 -21.97 17.76
CA PRO A 253 -23.55 -22.70 17.11
C PRO A 253 -22.56 -23.27 18.12
N ASP A 254 -22.02 -24.46 17.83
CA ASP A 254 -20.96 -25.05 18.65
C ASP A 254 -19.63 -24.33 18.35
N PHE A 255 -19.46 -23.16 18.96
CA PHE A 255 -18.25 -22.35 18.85
C PHE A 255 -17.07 -23.13 19.43
N ARG A 256 -16.11 -23.46 18.56
CA ARG A 256 -14.90 -24.18 18.98
C ARG A 256 -13.80 -23.23 19.48
N GLY A 257 -13.76 -22.02 18.95
CA GLY A 257 -12.87 -20.93 19.36
C GLY A 257 -13.58 -19.58 19.37
N ASP A 258 -12.78 -18.52 19.36
CA ASP A 258 -13.22 -17.14 19.21
C ASP A 258 -13.89 -16.91 17.85
N ALA A 259 -14.81 -15.95 17.79
CA ALA A 259 -15.51 -15.56 16.58
C ALA A 259 -15.10 -14.17 16.11
N LEU A 260 -15.14 -13.94 14.81
CA LEU A 260 -15.11 -12.61 14.22
C LEU A 260 -16.55 -12.11 14.12
N PHE A 261 -16.82 -11.00 14.78
CA PHE A 261 -18.04 -10.22 14.56
C PHE A 261 -17.73 -9.19 13.48
N VAL A 262 -18.45 -9.25 12.36
CA VAL A 262 -18.32 -8.33 11.22
C VAL A 262 -19.62 -7.58 11.05
N GLU A 263 -19.54 -6.28 10.79
CA GLU A 263 -20.73 -5.44 10.70
C GLU A 263 -20.62 -4.36 9.63
N LYS A 264 -21.79 -3.96 9.15
CA LYS A 264 -22.04 -2.66 8.58
C LYS A 264 -22.89 -1.90 9.56
N SER A 265 -22.34 -0.80 10.05
CA SER A 265 -22.95 0.02 11.09
C SER A 265 -24.41 0.32 10.76
N GLU A 266 -25.29 0.05 11.73
CA GLU A 266 -26.74 0.29 11.67
C GLU A 266 -27.52 -0.49 10.58
N ALA A 267 -26.89 -1.46 9.91
CA ALA A 267 -27.53 -2.16 8.79
C ALA A 267 -27.57 -3.68 8.96
N ALA A 268 -26.43 -4.32 9.17
CA ALA A 268 -26.34 -5.77 9.22
C ALA A 268 -25.08 -6.21 9.97
N SER A 269 -25.15 -7.35 10.64
CA SER A 269 -23.99 -7.94 11.28
C SER A 269 -23.97 -9.46 11.11
N ALA A 270 -22.81 -10.06 11.32
CA ALA A 270 -22.66 -11.50 11.27
C ALA A 270 -21.51 -11.98 12.15
N LEU A 271 -21.61 -13.24 12.56
CA LEU A 271 -20.53 -13.99 13.16
C LEU A 271 -19.87 -14.89 12.12
N ILE A 272 -18.54 -14.89 12.11
CA ILE A 272 -17.71 -15.87 11.41
C ILE A 272 -16.97 -16.67 12.48
N TYR A 273 -17.19 -17.98 12.52
CA TYR A 273 -16.62 -18.84 13.56
C TYR A 273 -16.24 -20.22 13.02
N TRP A 274 -15.36 -20.91 13.74
CA TRP A 274 -14.96 -22.27 13.44
C TRP A 274 -15.93 -23.30 14.03
N ASN A 275 -16.45 -24.20 13.19
CA ASN A 275 -17.36 -25.27 13.61
C ASN A 275 -16.65 -26.62 13.89
N GLY A 276 -15.33 -26.63 13.98
CA GLY A 276 -14.51 -27.84 14.09
C GLY A 276 -13.95 -28.36 12.76
N LYS A 277 -14.46 -27.90 11.62
CA LYS A 277 -14.00 -28.33 10.27
C LYS A 277 -13.71 -27.18 9.32
N ARG A 278 -14.50 -26.10 9.39
CA ARG A 278 -14.38 -24.91 8.54
C ARG A 278 -14.93 -23.68 9.25
N TYR A 279 -14.59 -22.51 8.72
CA TYR A 279 -15.27 -21.27 9.08
C TYR A 279 -16.68 -21.24 8.50
N VAL A 280 -17.63 -20.75 9.30
CA VAL A 280 -19.06 -20.69 8.98
C VAL A 280 -19.56 -19.29 9.24
N TRP A 281 -20.46 -18.82 8.37
CA TRP A 281 -21.19 -17.57 8.50
C TRP A 281 -22.49 -17.78 9.29
N SER A 282 -22.78 -16.90 10.25
CA SER A 282 -24.09 -16.79 10.89
C SER A 282 -24.52 -15.33 10.92
N GLN A 283 -25.54 -15.01 10.13
CA GLN A 283 -26.18 -13.69 10.11
C GLN A 283 -26.70 -13.34 11.51
N GLN A 284 -26.54 -12.08 11.90
CA GLN A 284 -27.08 -11.49 13.13
C GLN A 284 -28.00 -10.32 12.75
N GLY A 285 -29.30 -10.48 13.06
CA GLY A 285 -30.33 -9.50 12.71
C GLY A 285 -30.65 -9.41 11.21
N ASP A 286 -31.87 -8.95 10.93
CA ASP A 286 -32.37 -8.47 9.64
C ASP A 286 -32.73 -6.97 9.77
#